data_AF-A0A2E5D319-F1
#
_entry.id   AF-A0A2E5D319-F1
#
_cell.length_a   1.000
_cell.length_b   1.000
_cell.length_c   1.000
_cell.angle_alpha   90.00
_cell.angle_beta   90.00
_cell.angle_gamma   90.00
#
_symmetry.space_group_name_H-M   'P 1'
#
loop_
_entity.id
_entity.type
_entity.pdbx_description
1 polymer ?
#
loop_
_entity_poly.entity_id
_entity_poly.type
_entity_poly.pdbx_seq_one_letter_code
_entity_poly.pdbx_strand_id
1 'polypeptide(L)'
;MTTTCFKRKAFLLGMPIIIAAITGQILAEEGRPGSLGKNNLLELPEGMIEALGHEDFKVRHAGQRELLAWGKKDLQGSIKALYRIYREADNPEVRLRSREVLKALVILKQPLPGQGYLGIQMEASRWKDEEGVMRPAVLITEVRKGTAADLAQLKPDDLITGLDEVRFDDLAPTSRLADYIKSKGPGDKITLKVKRGKEHLELTASLRRRPAALDEIVQWGVLPVLPQETEMDEDYFQEWLKKQKKGDRDFPQD
;
A
#
# COMPACT_ATOMS: atom_id res chain seq x y z
N MET A 1 -19.72 51.05 39.64
CA MET A 1 -19.18 52.39 39.31
C MET A 1 -18.84 52.43 37.82
N THR A 2 -19.56 53.32 37.12
CA THR A 2 -19.17 54.09 35.91
C THR A 2 -18.84 53.32 34.61
N THR A 3 -19.73 53.11 33.63
CA THR A 3 -20.43 54.02 32.68
C THR A 3 -19.54 54.95 31.83
N THR A 4 -19.68 54.82 30.50
CA THR A 4 -19.67 55.83 29.40
C THR A 4 -19.55 55.04 28.08
N CYS A 5 -20.44 54.97 27.09
CA CYS A 5 -21.56 55.77 26.55
C CYS A 5 -21.17 57.10 25.90
N PHE A 6 -21.25 57.17 24.55
CA PHE A 6 -21.74 58.31 23.73
C PHE A 6 -21.81 57.87 22.24
N LYS A 7 -23.00 57.73 21.62
CA LYS A 7 -23.81 58.71 20.81
C LYS A 7 -23.25 58.93 19.39
N ARG A 8 -24.01 59.06 18.29
CA ARG A 8 -25.37 59.59 17.97
C ARG A 8 -25.79 59.03 16.59
N LYS A 9 -27.01 58.49 16.39
CA LYS A 9 -28.24 59.11 15.82
C LYS A 9 -28.09 59.90 14.49
N ALA A 10 -28.78 59.44 13.45
CA ALA A 10 -29.62 60.25 12.56
C ALA A 10 -30.76 59.39 11.96
N PHE A 11 -31.90 60.03 11.80
CA PHE A 11 -33.25 59.49 11.59
C PHE A 11 -33.77 60.21 10.34
N LEU A 12 -34.42 59.54 9.39
CA LEU A 12 -35.33 60.20 8.45
C LEU A 12 -36.29 59.18 7.81
N LEU A 13 -37.58 59.47 7.98
CA LEU A 13 -38.75 58.78 7.44
C LEU A 13 -38.88 58.97 5.92
N GLY A 14 -39.48 57.99 5.25
CA GLY A 14 -40.04 58.08 3.90
C GLY A 14 -41.17 57.07 3.71
N MET A 15 -42.33 57.58 3.29
CA MET A 15 -43.68 56.98 3.22
C MET A 15 -43.91 55.89 2.12
N PRO A 16 -45.12 55.29 1.99
CA PRO A 16 -45.28 53.86 1.68
C PRO A 16 -46.02 53.49 0.36
N ILE A 17 -46.18 52.18 0.13
CA ILE A 17 -47.15 51.42 -0.72
C ILE A 17 -46.94 51.48 -2.26
N ILE A 18 -46.77 50.31 -2.91
CA ILE A 18 -47.67 49.71 -3.93
C ILE A 18 -47.15 48.32 -4.34
N ILE A 19 -48.13 47.45 -4.59
CA ILE A 19 -48.18 46.00 -4.78
C ILE A 19 -47.55 45.53 -6.10
N ALA A 20 -46.87 44.37 -6.08
CA ALA A 20 -46.89 43.41 -7.19
C ALA A 20 -46.56 42.00 -6.69
N ALA A 21 -47.55 41.12 -6.73
CA ALA A 21 -47.41 39.69 -6.49
C ALA A 21 -46.65 39.04 -7.66
N ILE A 22 -45.58 38.30 -7.36
CA ILE A 22 -45.05 37.27 -8.27
C ILE A 22 -44.88 35.98 -7.47
N THR A 23 -45.74 35.04 -7.83
CA THR A 23 -45.79 33.62 -7.54
C THR A 23 -44.44 32.91 -7.62
N GLY A 24 -44.16 32.06 -6.63
CA GLY A 24 -43.05 31.10 -6.68
C GLY A 24 -42.87 30.36 -5.37
N GLN A 25 -43.72 29.36 -5.12
CA GLN A 25 -43.57 28.39 -4.03
C GLN A 25 -42.21 27.66 -4.14
N ILE A 26 -41.33 27.85 -3.17
CA ILE A 26 -40.25 26.91 -2.86
C ILE A 26 -40.79 26.01 -1.75
N LEU A 27 -41.33 24.87 -2.15
CA LEU A 27 -41.72 23.79 -1.25
C LEU A 27 -40.44 23.06 -0.84
N ALA A 28 -40.01 23.29 0.40
CA ALA A 28 -39.04 22.46 1.09
C ALA A 28 -39.76 21.16 1.48
N GLU A 29 -39.47 20.06 0.80
CA GLU A 29 -39.80 18.72 1.29
C GLU A 29 -38.67 18.22 2.19
N GLU A 30 -38.96 18.15 3.49
CA GLU A 30 -38.24 17.32 4.45
C GLU A 30 -38.50 15.84 4.15
N GLY A 31 -37.54 15.17 3.51
CA GLY A 31 -37.51 13.71 3.41
C GLY A 31 -36.67 13.10 4.53
N ARG A 32 -37.32 12.44 5.50
CA ARG A 32 -36.69 11.51 6.46
C ARG A 32 -36.69 10.07 5.88
N PRO A 33 -35.94 9.13 6.48
CA PRO A 33 -34.90 8.33 5.83
C PRO A 33 -35.44 7.02 5.23
N GLY A 34 -35.19 6.80 3.94
CA GLY A 34 -35.57 5.58 3.23
C GLY A 34 -34.37 4.69 2.92
N SER A 35 -34.35 3.51 3.56
CA SER A 35 -33.69 2.27 3.12
C SER A 35 -32.15 2.24 3.02
N LEU A 36 -31.56 1.60 4.03
CA LEU A 36 -30.35 0.78 3.89
C LEU A 36 -30.44 -0.15 2.66
N GLY A 37 -29.29 -0.39 2.03
CA GLY A 37 -29.07 -1.56 1.18
C GLY A 37 -29.26 -1.34 -0.32
N LYS A 38 -28.35 -0.60 -0.96
CA LYS A 38 -28.00 -0.89 -2.36
C LYS A 38 -26.51 -1.15 -2.42
N ASN A 39 -26.19 -2.39 -2.77
CA ASN A 39 -24.84 -2.86 -3.05
C ASN A 39 -24.20 -1.94 -4.08
N ASN A 40 -23.25 -1.10 -3.67
CA ASN A 40 -22.33 -0.46 -4.62
C ASN A 40 -21.41 -1.57 -5.17
N LEU A 41 -21.91 -2.31 -6.16
CA LEU A 41 -21.03 -3.03 -7.07
C LEU A 41 -20.31 -1.97 -7.88
N LEU A 42 -19.00 -1.84 -7.68
CA LEU A 42 -18.17 -1.15 -8.67
C LEU A 42 -18.32 -1.91 -9.98
N GLU A 43 -19.05 -1.32 -10.92
CA GLU A 43 -19.11 -1.81 -12.29
C GLU A 43 -17.77 -1.50 -12.95
N LEU A 44 -17.23 -2.49 -13.66
CA LEU A 44 -16.01 -2.30 -14.42
C LEU A 44 -16.26 -1.35 -15.58
N PRO A 45 -15.30 -0.48 -15.92
CA PRO A 45 -15.44 0.38 -17.08
C PRO A 45 -15.69 -0.46 -18.34
N GLU A 46 -16.72 -0.08 -19.10
CA GLU A 46 -17.09 -0.76 -20.35
C GLU A 46 -15.89 -0.84 -21.31
N GLY A 47 -15.75 -1.96 -22.01
CA GLY A 47 -14.66 -2.20 -22.97
C GLY A 47 -13.33 -2.66 -22.38
N MET A 48 -13.11 -2.61 -21.05
CA MET A 48 -11.85 -3.10 -20.47
C MET A 48 -11.65 -4.61 -20.67
N ILE A 49 -12.71 -5.41 -20.54
CA ILE A 49 -12.64 -6.87 -20.70
C ILE A 49 -12.29 -7.23 -22.15
N GLU A 50 -12.89 -6.54 -23.12
CA GLU A 50 -12.60 -6.71 -24.54
C GLU A 50 -11.15 -6.31 -24.86
N ALA A 51 -10.67 -5.20 -24.29
CA ALA A 51 -9.28 -4.78 -24.43
C ALA A 51 -8.30 -5.85 -23.92
N LEU A 52 -8.58 -6.53 -22.81
CA LEU A 52 -7.73 -7.61 -22.27
C LEU A 52 -7.65 -8.84 -23.19
N GLY A 53 -8.67 -9.08 -24.02
CA GLY A 53 -8.74 -10.22 -24.94
C GLY A 53 -8.37 -9.90 -26.39
N HIS A 54 -8.00 -8.65 -26.69
CA HIS A 54 -7.76 -8.16 -28.06
C HIS A 54 -6.55 -8.84 -28.73
N GLU A 55 -6.53 -9.07 -30.05
CA GLU A 55 -5.40 -9.74 -30.73
C GLU A 55 -4.07 -8.94 -30.72
N ASP A 56 -4.15 -7.61 -30.77
CA ASP A 56 -2.99 -6.72 -30.65
C ASP A 56 -2.48 -6.64 -29.19
N PHE A 57 -1.22 -7.02 -29.00
CA PHE A 57 -0.51 -6.94 -27.73
C PHE A 57 -0.52 -5.54 -27.10
N LYS A 58 -0.40 -4.47 -27.91
CA LYS A 58 -0.38 -3.09 -27.39
C LYS A 58 -1.71 -2.72 -26.74
N VAL A 59 -2.81 -3.12 -27.36
CA VAL A 59 -4.17 -2.89 -26.85
C VAL A 59 -4.39 -3.68 -25.56
N ARG A 60 -4.00 -4.96 -25.51
CA ARG A 60 -4.10 -5.77 -24.29
C ARG A 60 -3.28 -5.22 -23.14
N HIS A 61 -2.04 -4.82 -23.41
CA HIS A 61 -1.14 -4.30 -22.39
C HIS A 61 -1.62 -2.96 -21.83
N ALA A 62 -2.16 -2.09 -22.70
CA ALA A 62 -2.80 -0.84 -22.28
C ALA A 62 -4.03 -1.12 -21.39
N GLY A 63 -4.92 -2.03 -21.82
CA GLY A 63 -6.09 -2.44 -21.04
C GLY A 63 -5.72 -3.02 -19.67
N GLN A 64 -4.67 -3.86 -19.60
CA GLN A 64 -4.16 -4.40 -18.34
C GLN A 64 -3.66 -3.29 -17.38
N ARG A 65 -2.97 -2.29 -17.92
CA ARG A 65 -2.43 -1.17 -17.14
C ARG A 65 -3.52 -0.24 -16.61
N GLU A 66 -4.54 0.02 -17.44
CA GLU A 66 -5.72 0.80 -17.05
C GLU A 66 -6.57 0.08 -16.00
N LEU A 67 -6.76 -1.24 -16.15
CA LEU A 67 -7.46 -2.07 -15.17
C LEU A 67 -6.76 -2.05 -13.81
N LEU A 68 -5.43 -2.11 -13.79
CA LEU A 68 -4.65 -1.97 -12.56
C LEU A 68 -4.80 -0.58 -11.95
N ALA A 69 -4.78 0.48 -12.76
CA ALA A 69 -4.98 1.86 -12.29
C ALA A 69 -6.39 2.08 -11.73
N TRP A 70 -7.42 1.49 -12.35
CA TRP A 70 -8.78 1.48 -11.86
C TRP A 70 -8.89 0.74 -10.52
N GLY A 71 -8.34 -0.48 -10.43
CA GLY A 71 -8.44 -1.29 -9.22
C GLY A 71 -7.73 -0.68 -8.01
N LYS A 72 -6.70 0.15 -8.23
CA LYS A 72 -6.04 0.93 -7.18
C LYS A 72 -6.94 2.00 -6.54
N LYS A 73 -7.98 2.49 -7.23
CA LYS A 73 -8.89 3.52 -6.70
C LYS A 73 -9.82 2.96 -5.63
N ASP A 74 -10.26 1.72 -5.79
CA ASP A 74 -10.98 0.96 -4.76
C ASP A 74 -10.49 -0.48 -4.73
N LEU A 75 -9.60 -0.77 -3.80
CA LEU A 75 -9.03 -2.12 -3.63
C LEU A 75 -10.07 -3.15 -3.22
N GLN A 76 -11.10 -2.77 -2.45
CA GLN A 76 -12.06 -3.72 -1.90
C GLN A 76 -13.01 -4.25 -2.96
N GLY A 77 -13.71 -3.35 -3.68
CA GLY A 77 -14.65 -3.69 -4.72
C GLY A 77 -13.99 -4.26 -5.97
N SER A 78 -12.85 -3.69 -6.38
CA SER A 78 -12.15 -4.15 -7.60
C SER A 78 -11.67 -5.60 -7.50
N ILE A 79 -11.15 -6.04 -6.34
CA ILE A 79 -10.72 -7.43 -6.15
C ILE A 79 -11.89 -8.38 -6.24
N LYS A 80 -13.05 -8.02 -5.66
CA LYS A 80 -14.26 -8.85 -5.75
C LYS A 80 -14.75 -8.96 -7.20
N ALA A 81 -14.80 -7.84 -7.92
CA ALA A 81 -15.21 -7.80 -9.32
C ALA A 81 -14.25 -8.59 -10.23
N LEU A 82 -12.94 -8.43 -10.05
CA LEU A 82 -11.93 -9.14 -10.83
C LEU A 82 -11.85 -10.62 -10.52
N TYR A 83 -12.08 -11.03 -9.26
CA TYR A 83 -12.16 -12.45 -8.90
C TYR A 83 -13.32 -13.14 -9.62
N ARG A 84 -14.47 -12.47 -9.73
CA ARG A 84 -15.62 -12.97 -10.49
C ARG A 84 -15.27 -13.17 -11.97
N ILE A 85 -14.66 -12.17 -12.61
CA ILE A 85 -14.23 -12.28 -14.01
C ILE A 85 -13.21 -13.38 -14.20
N TYR A 86 -12.20 -13.46 -13.33
CA TYR A 86 -11.21 -14.53 -13.40
C TYR A 86 -11.85 -15.92 -13.36
N ARG A 87 -12.95 -16.10 -12.62
CA ARG A 87 -13.69 -17.36 -12.55
C ARG A 87 -14.60 -17.61 -13.75
N GLU A 88 -15.28 -16.58 -14.23
CA GLU A 88 -16.33 -16.67 -15.27
C GLU A 88 -15.79 -16.49 -16.70
N ALA A 89 -14.57 -15.98 -16.87
CA ALA A 89 -14.01 -15.69 -18.19
C ALA A 89 -13.76 -16.96 -19.00
N ASP A 90 -14.48 -17.12 -20.12
CA ASP A 90 -14.28 -18.20 -21.09
C ASP A 90 -12.98 -18.06 -21.88
N ASN A 91 -12.60 -16.82 -22.23
CA ASN A 91 -11.39 -16.53 -22.99
C ASN A 91 -10.13 -16.73 -22.11
N PRO A 92 -9.19 -17.61 -22.50
CA PRO A 92 -7.99 -17.89 -21.71
C PRO A 92 -7.06 -16.68 -21.53
N GLU A 93 -6.97 -15.78 -22.53
CA GLU A 93 -6.14 -14.58 -22.44
C GLU A 93 -6.75 -13.59 -21.43
N VAL A 94 -8.06 -13.37 -21.49
CA VAL A 94 -8.78 -12.53 -20.51
C VAL A 94 -8.59 -13.08 -19.10
N ARG A 95 -8.69 -14.40 -18.94
CA ARG A 95 -8.49 -15.08 -17.64
C ARG A 95 -7.08 -14.86 -17.11
N LEU A 96 -6.05 -15.07 -17.95
CA LEU A 96 -4.64 -14.88 -17.58
C LEU A 96 -4.35 -13.42 -17.19
N ARG A 97 -4.81 -12.46 -18.00
CA ARG A 97 -4.54 -11.03 -17.75
C ARG A 97 -5.28 -10.52 -16.52
N SER A 98 -6.53 -10.94 -16.35
CA SER A 98 -7.33 -10.62 -15.17
C SER A 98 -6.70 -11.21 -13.91
N ARG A 99 -6.15 -12.43 -13.98
CA ARG A 99 -5.39 -13.06 -12.89
C ARG A 99 -4.18 -12.24 -12.50
N GLU A 100 -3.39 -11.73 -13.44
CA GLU A 100 -2.20 -10.93 -13.12
C GLU A 100 -2.55 -9.60 -12.46
N VAL A 101 -3.62 -8.93 -12.92
CA VAL A 101 -4.09 -7.70 -12.27
C VAL A 101 -4.70 -7.99 -10.90
N LEU A 102 -5.50 -9.06 -10.80
CA LEU A 102 -6.07 -9.51 -9.53
C LEU A 102 -4.97 -9.84 -8.53
N LYS A 103 -3.93 -10.57 -8.93
CA LYS A 103 -2.74 -10.86 -8.12
C LYS A 103 -2.11 -9.56 -7.62
N ALA A 104 -1.81 -8.62 -8.52
CA ALA A 104 -1.22 -7.34 -8.14
C ALA A 104 -2.09 -6.56 -7.14
N LEU A 105 -3.41 -6.50 -7.34
CA LEU A 105 -4.33 -5.82 -6.43
C LEU A 105 -4.47 -6.54 -5.10
N VAL A 106 -4.55 -7.87 -5.12
CA VAL A 106 -4.58 -8.70 -3.91
C VAL A 106 -3.32 -8.48 -3.09
N ILE A 107 -2.14 -8.44 -3.72
CA ILE A 107 -0.87 -8.09 -3.08
C ILE A 107 -0.90 -6.67 -2.49
N LEU A 108 -1.46 -5.69 -3.22
CA LEU A 108 -1.61 -4.31 -2.75
C LEU A 108 -2.60 -4.17 -1.58
N LYS A 109 -3.71 -4.94 -1.59
CA LYS A 109 -4.75 -4.89 -0.54
C LYS A 109 -4.34 -5.61 0.72
N GLN A 110 -3.39 -6.55 0.66
CA GLN A 110 -3.00 -7.33 1.82
C GLN A 110 -2.83 -6.39 3.02
N PRO A 111 -3.64 -6.51 4.10
CA PRO A 111 -3.03 -6.30 5.40
C PRO A 111 -1.92 -7.34 5.38
N LEU A 112 -0.66 -6.94 5.44
CA LEU A 112 0.44 -7.87 5.35
C LEU A 112 0.68 -8.33 6.81
N PRO A 113 -0.01 -9.37 7.36
CA PRO A 113 0.27 -9.82 8.70
C PRO A 113 1.67 -10.43 8.72
N GLY A 114 2.46 -10.05 9.70
CA GLY A 114 3.84 -10.51 9.85
C GLY A 114 4.79 -9.34 10.06
N GLN A 115 6.04 -9.68 10.30
CA GLN A 115 7.12 -8.73 10.50
C GLN A 115 7.55 -8.13 9.16
N GLY A 116 7.94 -6.86 9.16
CA GLY A 116 8.61 -6.25 8.03
C GLY A 116 9.86 -7.04 7.62
N TYR A 117 10.18 -7.00 6.33
CA TYR A 117 11.32 -7.70 5.76
C TYR A 117 12.03 -6.82 4.73
N LEU A 118 13.32 -6.61 4.97
CA LEU A 118 14.18 -5.82 4.10
C LEU A 118 14.91 -6.68 3.07
N GLY A 119 15.31 -7.90 3.42
CA GLY A 119 15.98 -8.83 2.50
C GLY A 119 17.50 -8.70 2.41
N ILE A 120 18.16 -8.32 3.51
CA ILE A 120 19.63 -8.22 3.59
C ILE A 120 20.22 -9.28 4.51
N GLN A 121 21.45 -9.70 4.22
CA GLN A 121 22.35 -10.25 5.23
C GLN A 121 23.19 -9.11 5.81
N MET A 122 23.45 -9.19 7.11
CA MET A 122 24.06 -8.10 7.85
C MET A 122 25.04 -8.59 8.90
N GLU A 123 26.05 -7.78 9.15
CA GLU A 123 27.05 -7.99 10.20
C GLU A 123 27.23 -6.72 11.03
N ALA A 124 27.57 -6.88 12.32
CA ALA A 124 27.87 -5.76 13.18
C ALA A 124 29.23 -5.16 12.78
N SER A 125 29.26 -3.85 12.53
CA SER A 125 30.47 -3.14 12.14
C SER A 125 30.60 -1.83 12.91
N ARG A 126 31.69 -1.11 12.66
CA ARG A 126 31.93 0.23 13.18
C ARG A 126 32.47 1.12 12.09
N TRP A 127 32.15 2.39 12.17
CA TRP A 127 32.64 3.40 11.25
C TRP A 127 33.14 4.62 12.01
N LYS A 128 34.06 5.35 11.38
CA LYS A 128 34.59 6.60 11.91
C LYS A 128 33.75 7.76 11.38
N ASP A 129 33.13 8.51 12.30
CA ASP A 129 32.40 9.73 11.96
C ASP A 129 33.34 10.88 11.57
N GLU A 130 32.77 12.04 11.24
CA GLU A 130 33.53 13.21 10.80
C GLU A 130 34.41 13.79 11.93
N GLU A 131 33.98 13.61 13.18
CA GLU A 131 34.69 13.97 14.40
C GLU A 131 35.80 12.97 14.79
N GLY A 132 35.87 11.84 14.08
CA GLY A 132 36.87 10.81 14.27
C GLY A 132 36.56 9.79 15.36
N VAL A 133 35.34 9.80 15.88
CA VAL A 133 34.83 8.85 16.88
C VAL A 133 34.34 7.59 16.18
N MET A 134 34.68 6.43 16.76
CA MET A 134 34.21 5.13 16.29
C MET A 134 32.76 4.92 16.75
N ARG A 135 31.83 4.84 15.80
CA ARG A 135 30.41 4.58 16.05
C ARG A 135 29.97 3.21 15.54
N PRO A 136 29.00 2.57 16.19
CA PRO A 136 28.42 1.32 15.70
C PRO A 136 27.67 1.56 14.37
N ALA A 137 27.74 0.56 13.49
CA ALA A 137 27.05 0.52 12.21
C ALA A 137 26.67 -0.92 11.86
N VAL A 138 25.82 -1.07 10.86
CA VAL A 138 25.49 -2.38 10.27
C VAL A 138 26.08 -2.46 8.87
N LEU A 139 26.94 -3.44 8.63
CA LEU A 139 27.48 -3.73 7.31
C LEU A 139 26.49 -4.64 6.57
N ILE A 140 26.13 -4.27 5.35
CA ILE A 140 25.37 -5.14 4.45
C ILE A 140 26.35 -6.07 3.75
N THR A 141 26.26 -7.37 4.04
CA THR A 141 27.13 -8.39 3.42
C THR A 141 26.52 -8.94 2.14
N GLU A 142 25.19 -9.02 2.06
CA GLU A 142 24.48 -9.50 0.89
C GLU A 142 23.13 -8.81 0.76
N VAL A 143 22.72 -8.52 -0.47
CA VAL A 143 21.38 -8.03 -0.81
C VAL A 143 20.69 -9.07 -1.68
N ARG A 144 19.53 -9.55 -1.24
CA ARG A 144 18.77 -10.55 -1.98
C ARG A 144 17.98 -9.90 -3.11
N LYS A 145 18.06 -10.49 -4.31
CA LYS A 145 17.39 -9.98 -5.50
C LYS A 145 15.87 -9.96 -5.35
N GLY A 146 15.26 -8.91 -5.88
CA GLY A 146 13.82 -8.71 -5.82
C GLY A 146 13.32 -8.51 -4.40
N THR A 147 14.12 -8.07 -3.43
CA THR A 147 13.60 -7.72 -2.10
C THR A 147 13.48 -6.20 -1.93
N ALA A 148 12.90 -5.76 -0.81
CA ALA A 148 12.82 -4.34 -0.48
C ALA A 148 14.19 -3.63 -0.54
N ALA A 149 15.27 -4.31 -0.17
CA ALA A 149 16.63 -3.80 -0.23
C ALA A 149 17.13 -3.59 -1.67
N ASP A 150 16.89 -4.57 -2.55
CA ASP A 150 17.28 -4.49 -3.96
C ASP A 150 16.52 -3.37 -4.67
N LEU A 151 15.21 -3.27 -4.42
CA LEU A 151 14.37 -2.20 -4.96
C LEU A 151 14.76 -0.81 -4.43
N ALA A 152 15.25 -0.74 -3.19
CA ALA A 152 15.79 0.47 -2.57
C ALA A 152 17.24 0.77 -3.00
N GLN A 153 17.81 -0.02 -3.91
CA GLN A 153 19.17 0.13 -4.44
C GLN A 153 20.27 0.08 -3.36
N LEU A 154 20.01 -0.65 -2.28
CA LEU A 154 21.05 -1.04 -1.32
C LEU A 154 22.02 -1.99 -2.01
N LYS A 155 23.29 -1.89 -1.63
CA LYS A 155 24.36 -2.72 -2.19
C LYS A 155 25.10 -3.44 -1.08
N PRO A 156 25.75 -4.58 -1.40
CA PRO A 156 26.79 -5.12 -0.54
C PRO A 156 27.86 -4.04 -0.25
N ASP A 157 28.49 -4.13 0.91
CA ASP A 157 29.48 -3.18 1.45
C ASP A 157 28.94 -1.80 1.88
N ASP A 158 27.62 -1.60 1.80
CA ASP A 158 26.97 -0.43 2.37
C ASP A 158 26.98 -0.50 3.90
N LEU A 159 27.35 0.61 4.55
CA LEU A 159 27.31 0.76 6.00
C LEU A 159 26.06 1.53 6.42
N ILE A 160 25.10 0.88 7.04
CA ILE A 160 23.94 1.55 7.62
C ILE A 160 24.37 2.18 8.95
N THR A 161 24.28 3.51 9.01
CA THR A 161 24.69 4.33 10.16
C THR A 161 23.50 4.78 11.01
N GLY A 162 22.28 4.67 10.48
CA GLY A 162 21.05 4.97 11.21
C GLY A 162 19.78 4.64 10.43
N LEU A 163 18.65 4.79 11.13
CA LEU A 163 17.30 4.52 10.67
C LEU A 163 16.43 5.75 10.98
N ASP A 164 15.82 6.34 9.96
CA ASP A 164 15.02 7.56 10.09
C ASP A 164 15.77 8.64 10.89
N GLU A 165 15.26 9.01 12.07
CA GLU A 165 15.91 9.97 12.99
C GLU A 165 16.79 9.30 14.06
N VAL A 166 16.77 7.97 14.16
CA VAL A 166 17.48 7.19 15.19
C VAL A 166 18.85 6.77 14.67
N ARG A 167 19.90 7.09 15.43
CA ARG A 167 21.26 6.60 15.21
C ARG A 167 21.52 5.36 16.06
N PHE A 168 22.42 4.49 15.60
CA PHE A 168 22.90 3.40 16.43
C PHE A 168 23.81 3.97 17.54
N ASP A 169 23.40 3.77 18.79
CA ASP A 169 24.11 4.15 20.01
C ASP A 169 24.56 2.93 20.82
N ASP A 170 23.98 1.76 20.54
CA ASP A 170 24.19 0.52 21.28
C ASP A 170 25.30 -0.37 20.68
N LEU A 171 25.80 -1.30 21.50
CA LEU A 171 26.80 -2.32 21.16
C LEU A 171 26.24 -3.41 20.22
N ALA A 172 24.91 -3.50 20.05
CA ALA A 172 24.24 -4.48 19.18
C ALA A 172 23.42 -3.82 18.04
N PRO A 173 24.07 -3.14 17.08
CA PRO A 173 23.39 -2.41 16.02
C PRO A 173 22.55 -3.32 15.09
N THR A 174 22.98 -4.56 14.88
CA THR A 174 22.27 -5.55 14.07
C THR A 174 20.93 -5.95 14.68
N SER A 175 20.90 -6.23 15.99
CA SER A 175 19.66 -6.56 16.70
C SER A 175 18.69 -5.38 16.68
N ARG A 176 19.17 -4.16 16.95
CA ARG A 176 18.38 -2.93 16.86
C ARG A 176 17.74 -2.75 15.47
N LEU A 177 18.52 -2.93 14.41
CA LEU A 177 18.01 -2.86 13.04
C LEU A 177 16.94 -3.92 12.78
N ALA A 178 17.22 -5.18 13.18
CA ALA A 178 16.28 -6.28 12.98
C ALA A 178 14.98 -6.04 13.74
N ASP A 179 15.03 -5.65 15.00
CA ASP A 179 13.85 -5.41 15.84
C ASP A 179 13.05 -4.21 15.35
N TYR A 180 13.73 -3.14 14.88
CA TYR A 180 13.06 -2.01 14.25
C TYR A 180 12.26 -2.46 13.00
N ILE A 181 12.91 -3.17 12.08
CA ILE A 181 12.25 -3.67 10.86
C ILE A 181 11.08 -4.61 11.21
N LYS A 182 11.24 -5.47 12.22
CA LYS A 182 10.19 -6.39 12.68
C LYS A 182 9.02 -5.69 13.34
N SER A 183 9.27 -4.56 14.02
CA SER A 183 8.23 -3.75 14.64
C SER A 183 7.36 -3.01 13.62
N LYS A 184 7.88 -2.84 12.40
CA LYS A 184 7.17 -2.21 11.30
C LYS A 184 6.35 -3.20 10.50
N GLY A 185 5.29 -2.67 9.93
CA GLY A 185 4.45 -3.38 9.02
C GLY A 185 5.16 -3.56 7.67
N PRO A 186 5.04 -4.71 7.03
CA PRO A 186 5.19 -4.78 5.58
C PRO A 186 4.30 -3.73 4.87
N GLY A 187 4.87 -3.03 3.89
CA GLY A 187 4.32 -1.84 3.22
C GLY A 187 4.88 -0.52 3.78
N ASP A 188 5.34 -0.50 5.03
CA ASP A 188 5.88 0.70 5.66
C ASP A 188 7.14 1.19 4.96
N LYS A 189 7.27 2.50 4.83
CA LYS A 189 8.48 3.15 4.32
C LYS A 189 9.42 3.43 5.49
N ILE A 190 10.66 2.99 5.35
CA ILE A 190 11.75 3.31 6.26
C ILE A 190 12.84 4.07 5.52
N THR A 191 13.46 5.04 6.16
CA THR A 191 14.60 5.78 5.62
C THR A 191 15.88 5.24 6.23
N LEU A 192 16.77 4.73 5.40
CA LEU A 192 18.06 4.19 5.79
C LEU A 192 19.13 5.23 5.53
N LYS A 193 19.88 5.59 6.57
CA LYS A 193 21.10 6.39 6.45
C LYS A 193 22.26 5.46 6.18
N VAL A 194 22.82 5.54 4.99
CA VAL A 194 23.83 4.63 4.48
C VAL A 194 25.09 5.40 4.15
N LYS A 195 26.23 4.86 4.52
CA LYS A 195 27.54 5.32 4.08
C LYS A 195 28.08 4.35 3.04
N ARG A 196 28.28 4.86 1.82
CA ARG A 196 28.86 4.12 0.70
C ARG A 196 30.22 4.72 0.39
N GLY A 197 31.28 4.06 0.85
CA GLY A 197 32.64 4.60 0.79
C GLY A 197 32.77 5.91 1.59
N LYS A 198 32.88 7.04 0.91
CA LYS A 198 32.99 8.38 1.53
C LYS A 198 31.67 9.16 1.54
N GLU A 199 30.67 8.72 0.78
CA GLU A 199 29.41 9.43 0.62
C GLU A 199 28.38 8.96 1.65
N HIS A 200 27.55 9.89 2.10
CA HIS A 200 26.37 9.61 2.92
C HIS A 200 25.13 9.71 2.03
N LEU A 201 24.36 8.63 1.99
CA LEU A 201 23.16 8.47 1.18
C LEU A 201 21.96 8.22 2.11
N GLU A 202 20.82 8.81 1.79
CA GLU A 202 19.56 8.49 2.42
C GLU A 202 18.70 7.72 1.42
N LEU A 203 18.40 6.46 1.74
CA LEU A 203 17.66 5.55 0.87
C LEU A 203 16.34 5.17 1.53
N THR A 204 15.23 5.42 0.83
CA THR A 204 13.91 5.02 1.32
C THR A 204 13.57 3.62 0.81
N ALA A 205 13.38 2.68 1.73
CA ALA A 205 12.95 1.32 1.42
C ALA A 205 11.49 1.11 1.86
N SER A 206 10.67 0.52 0.99
CA SER A 206 9.33 0.06 1.37
C SER A 206 9.44 -1.41 1.79
N LEU A 207 9.18 -1.69 3.05
CA LEU A 207 9.31 -3.02 3.64
C LEU A 207 8.35 -4.00 2.95
N ARG A 208 8.79 -5.24 2.79
CA ARG A 208 7.99 -6.33 2.25
C ARG A 208 7.63 -7.31 3.36
N ARG A 209 6.76 -8.27 3.06
CA ARG A 209 6.42 -9.33 4.00
C ARG A 209 7.59 -10.29 4.19
N ARG A 210 7.84 -10.69 5.43
CA ARG A 210 8.78 -11.76 5.74
C ARG A 210 8.31 -13.10 5.13
N PRO A 211 9.14 -13.76 4.30
CA PRO A 211 8.87 -15.10 3.78
C PRO A 211 8.58 -16.10 4.91
N ALA A 212 7.48 -16.86 4.84
CA ALA A 212 7.11 -17.83 5.88
C ALA A 212 8.14 -18.95 6.05
N ALA A 213 8.83 -19.34 4.97
CA ALA A 213 9.93 -20.30 5.01
C ALA A 213 11.09 -19.88 5.95
N LEU A 214 11.28 -18.57 6.22
CA LEU A 214 12.26 -18.11 7.21
C LEU A 214 11.87 -18.44 8.65
N ASP A 215 10.60 -18.69 8.92
CA ASP A 215 10.13 -19.04 10.25
C ASP A 215 10.30 -20.55 10.51
N GLU A 216 10.44 -21.35 9.45
CA GLU A 216 10.71 -22.80 9.50
C GLU A 216 12.19 -23.15 9.79
N ILE A 217 13.09 -22.15 9.82
CA ILE A 217 14.53 -22.31 10.11
C ILE A 217 14.79 -23.02 11.45
N VAL A 218 13.84 -22.91 12.40
CA VAL A 218 13.98 -23.43 13.76
C VAL A 218 13.97 -24.97 13.81
N GLN A 219 13.54 -25.67 12.74
CA GLN A 219 13.24 -27.10 12.81
C GLN A 219 14.31 -28.04 12.23
N TRP A 220 15.17 -27.59 11.30
CA TRP A 220 16.12 -28.48 10.59
C TRP A 220 17.57 -27.97 10.47
N GLY A 221 17.91 -26.78 10.98
CA GLY A 221 19.30 -26.29 11.02
C GLY A 221 19.94 -25.99 9.65
N VAL A 222 19.17 -26.06 8.57
CA VAL A 222 19.58 -25.67 7.21
C VAL A 222 18.90 -24.34 6.87
N LEU A 223 19.66 -23.36 6.39
CA LEU A 223 19.09 -22.14 5.82
C LEU A 223 18.26 -22.53 4.58
N PRO A 224 16.93 -22.38 4.59
CA PRO A 224 16.13 -22.65 3.41
C PRO A 224 16.56 -21.70 2.30
N VAL A 225 16.76 -22.24 1.10
CA VAL A 225 16.87 -21.41 -0.10
C VAL A 225 15.53 -20.69 -0.22
N LEU A 226 15.54 -19.38 -0.01
CA LEU A 226 14.30 -18.64 -0.07
C LEU A 226 13.86 -18.43 -1.51
N PRO A 227 12.56 -18.57 -1.78
CA PRO A 227 12.00 -18.27 -3.09
C PRO A 227 12.23 -16.80 -3.45
N GLN A 228 12.30 -16.51 -4.75
CA GLN A 228 12.33 -15.14 -5.24
C GLN A 228 11.02 -14.42 -4.87
N GLU A 229 11.01 -13.10 -4.80
CA GLU A 229 9.81 -12.35 -4.42
C GLU A 229 8.61 -12.62 -5.34
N THR A 230 8.84 -12.83 -6.63
CA THR A 230 7.78 -13.22 -7.57
C THR A 230 7.14 -14.56 -7.21
N GLU A 231 7.91 -15.50 -6.67
CA GLU A 231 7.43 -16.80 -6.19
C GLU A 231 6.67 -16.63 -4.86
N MET A 232 7.15 -15.77 -3.96
CA MET A 232 6.44 -15.44 -2.70
C MET A 232 5.07 -14.78 -2.94
N ASP A 233 5.03 -13.84 -3.87
CA ASP A 233 3.81 -13.14 -4.28
C ASP A 233 2.81 -14.11 -4.92
N GLU A 234 3.30 -15.09 -5.67
CA GLU A 234 2.51 -16.15 -6.28
C GLU A 234 1.97 -17.13 -5.24
N ASP A 235 2.78 -17.62 -4.30
CA ASP A 235 2.35 -18.51 -3.21
C ASP A 235 1.26 -17.87 -2.36
N TYR A 236 1.43 -16.59 -1.99
CA TYR A 236 0.40 -15.85 -1.29
C TYR A 236 -0.90 -15.82 -2.09
N PHE A 237 -0.80 -15.49 -3.37
CA PHE A 237 -1.97 -15.36 -4.23
C PHE A 237 -2.71 -16.70 -4.36
N GLN A 238 -1.98 -17.81 -4.43
CA GLN A 238 -2.57 -19.15 -4.40
C GLN A 238 -3.30 -19.45 -3.09
N GLU A 239 -2.71 -19.12 -1.93
CA GLU A 239 -3.37 -19.27 -0.63
C GLU A 239 -4.63 -18.40 -0.51
N TRP A 240 -4.58 -17.18 -1.03
CA TRP A 240 -5.75 -16.31 -1.11
C TRP A 240 -6.84 -16.94 -1.99
N LEU A 241 -6.50 -17.45 -3.17
CA LEU A 241 -7.45 -18.16 -4.06
C LEU A 241 -8.07 -19.39 -3.37
N LYS A 242 -7.28 -20.18 -2.64
CA LYS A 242 -7.79 -21.34 -1.88
C LYS A 242 -8.82 -20.91 -0.83
N LYS A 243 -8.57 -19.81 -0.13
CA LYS A 243 -9.51 -19.23 0.85
C LYS A 243 -10.80 -18.74 0.20
N GLN A 244 -10.73 -18.02 -0.92
CA GLN A 244 -11.93 -17.58 -1.65
C GLN A 244 -12.76 -18.79 -2.12
N LYS A 245 -12.11 -19.80 -2.74
CA LYS A 245 -12.78 -21.04 -3.16
C LYS A 245 -13.39 -21.85 -2.01
N LYS A 246 -12.85 -21.75 -0.80
CA LYS A 246 -13.44 -22.37 0.39
C LYS A 246 -14.69 -21.59 0.82
N GLY A 247 -14.59 -20.26 0.90
CA GLY A 247 -15.74 -19.39 1.19
C GLY A 247 -16.89 -19.58 0.20
N ASP A 248 -16.58 -19.70 -1.10
CA ASP A 248 -17.57 -19.96 -2.16
C ASP A 248 -18.28 -21.32 -2.02
N ARG A 249 -17.62 -22.32 -1.41
CA ARG A 249 -18.19 -23.65 -1.15
C ARG A 249 -19.04 -23.69 0.11
N ASP A 250 -18.65 -22.93 1.13
CA ASP A 250 -19.33 -22.88 2.43
C ASP A 250 -20.59 -22.00 2.40
N PHE A 251 -20.70 -21.06 1.43
CA PHE A 251 -21.87 -20.20 1.21
C PHE A 251 -22.18 -20.08 -0.30
N PRO A 252 -22.93 -21.04 -0.88
CA PRO A 252 -23.41 -20.89 -2.25
C PRO A 252 -24.31 -19.65 -2.34
N GLN A 253 -23.99 -18.75 -3.28
CA GLN A 253 -24.92 -17.68 -3.65
C GLN A 253 -25.99 -18.31 -4.54
N ASP A 254 -27.15 -18.58 -3.95
CA ASP A 254 -28.39 -18.95 -4.65
C ASP A 254 -28.95 -17.77 -5.47
#